data_AF-A0A1G3L191-F1
#
_entry.id   AF-A0A1G3L191-F1
#
_cell.length_a   1.000
_cell.length_b   1.000
_cell.length_c   1.000
_cell.angle_alpha   90.00
_cell.angle_beta   90.00
_cell.angle_gamma   90.00
#
_symmetry.space_group_name_H-M   'P 1'
#
loop_
_entity.id
_entity.type
_entity.pdbx_description
1 polymer ?
#
loop_
_entity_poly.entity_id
_entity_poly.type
_entity_poly.pdbx_seq_one_letter_code
_entity_poly.pdbx_strand_id
1 'polypeptide(L)'
;FDLVALKMPEESPYLLGVEVEVVIPKDLLPYRGSFAVLIYQGQINSENSGLKNAQRLGAEVFPPVNKFYYQIPLVPQSGLKMGPDKAVLAAVPHKTSGDLFVTIIPMDKSLPERIPGAELFQLKIQRILGPQGGLEFKFKELSPEFAPQIRIQTEKANLNAKGLNLLAPGIYDLSISGGPYRTQNFKVAIARGQTAYLDVTMVEAKALVRLEAPSGTGIFIDGKEISDWSTGKSIVLENGEYSVQFVVGDYKITRIIELNKPGSYIVSLFMEIQVKEKEENL
;
A
#
# COMPACT_ATOMS: atom_id res chain seq x y z
N PHE A 1 -31.69 0.65 -32.73
CA PHE A 1 -31.09 1.03 -31.44
C PHE A 1 -29.83 0.24 -31.28
N ASP A 2 -28.75 0.93 -30.95
CA ASP A 2 -27.43 0.32 -30.94
C ASP A 2 -27.14 -0.33 -29.58
N LEU A 3 -26.30 -1.36 -29.63
CA LEU A 3 -25.77 -2.02 -28.46
C LEU A 3 -24.34 -1.52 -28.24
N VAL A 4 -24.11 -0.83 -27.13
CA VAL A 4 -22.79 -0.31 -26.79
C VAL A 4 -22.09 -1.28 -25.86
N ALA A 5 -20.99 -1.86 -26.33
CA ALA A 5 -20.13 -2.73 -25.53
C ALA A 5 -19.19 -1.91 -24.63
N LEU A 6 -19.21 -2.23 -23.35
CA LEU A 6 -18.35 -1.67 -22.31
C LEU A 6 -17.40 -2.77 -21.85
N LYS A 7 -16.15 -2.68 -22.31
CA LYS A 7 -15.11 -3.61 -21.85
C LYS A 7 -14.97 -3.52 -20.34
N MET A 8 -14.98 -4.69 -19.69
CA MET A 8 -14.76 -4.74 -18.25
C MET A 8 -13.40 -4.11 -17.91
N PRO A 9 -13.35 -3.16 -16.96
CA PRO A 9 -12.10 -2.55 -16.55
C PRO A 9 -11.17 -3.58 -15.91
N GLU A 10 -9.86 -3.36 -16.06
CA GLU A 10 -8.84 -4.18 -15.40
C GLU A 10 -9.04 -4.19 -13.88
N GLU A 11 -8.61 -5.28 -13.25
CA GLU A 11 -8.70 -5.42 -11.81
C GLU A 11 -7.90 -4.32 -11.11
N SER A 12 -8.58 -3.60 -10.24
CA SER A 12 -7.96 -2.58 -9.40
C SER A 12 -8.57 -2.65 -8.01
N PRO A 13 -7.77 -2.62 -6.94
CA PRO A 13 -8.27 -2.60 -5.57
C PRO A 13 -9.06 -1.32 -5.25
N TYR A 14 -8.95 -0.31 -6.12
CA TYR A 14 -9.62 0.97 -5.96
C TYR A 14 -10.93 1.07 -6.71
N LEU A 15 -11.28 0.10 -7.55
CA LEU A 15 -12.44 0.22 -8.41
C LEU A 15 -13.72 -0.23 -7.68
N LEU A 16 -14.67 0.70 -7.52
CA LEU A 16 -15.98 0.40 -6.92
C LEU A 16 -17.03 0.07 -7.97
N GLY A 17 -16.93 0.67 -9.15
CA GLY A 17 -17.96 0.57 -10.17
C GLY A 17 -17.65 1.33 -11.45
N VAL A 18 -18.64 1.35 -12.34
CA VAL A 18 -18.65 2.15 -13.56
C VAL A 18 -19.91 3.02 -13.56
N GLU A 19 -19.79 4.27 -13.98
CA GLU A 19 -20.91 5.18 -14.20
C GLU A 19 -21.12 5.36 -15.70
N VAL A 20 -22.37 5.15 -16.14
CA VAL A 20 -22.83 5.43 -17.50
C VAL A 20 -23.69 6.69 -17.44
N GLU A 21 -23.16 7.81 -17.90
CA GLU A 21 -23.92 9.04 -18.15
C GLU A 21 -24.66 8.87 -19.48
N VAL A 22 -25.98 9.05 -19.44
CA VAL A 22 -26.84 9.12 -20.62
C VAL A 22 -27.30 10.55 -20.78
N VAL A 23 -26.92 11.19 -21.89
CA VAL A 23 -27.45 12.50 -22.29
C VAL A 23 -28.65 12.27 -23.20
N ILE A 24 -29.81 12.75 -22.77
CA ILE A 24 -31.08 12.63 -23.47
C ILE A 24 -31.27 13.86 -24.37
N PRO A 25 -31.41 13.66 -25.70
CA PRO A 25 -31.68 14.75 -26.63
C PRO A 25 -32.95 15.52 -26.26
N LYS A 26 -32.90 16.86 -26.41
CA LYS A 26 -34.04 17.72 -26.05
C LYS A 26 -35.31 17.41 -26.83
N ASP A 27 -35.16 16.97 -28.08
CA ASP A 27 -36.27 16.60 -28.96
C ASP A 27 -37.04 15.35 -28.46
N LEU A 28 -36.43 14.59 -27.54
CA LEU A 28 -37.05 13.43 -26.91
C LEU A 28 -37.78 13.77 -25.60
N LEU A 29 -37.70 15.02 -25.12
CA LEU A 29 -38.40 15.45 -23.91
C LEU A 29 -39.93 15.42 -24.00
N PRO A 30 -40.59 15.50 -25.17
CA PRO A 30 -42.02 15.23 -25.25
C PRO A 30 -42.37 13.75 -25.05
N TYR A 31 -41.42 12.85 -25.32
CA TYR A 31 -41.57 11.38 -25.23
C TYR A 31 -40.98 10.82 -23.92
N ARG A 32 -41.06 11.61 -22.83
CA ARG A 32 -40.57 11.21 -21.50
C ARG A 32 -41.26 9.91 -21.07
N GLY A 33 -40.48 9.00 -20.48
CA GLY A 33 -40.99 7.71 -20.02
C GLY A 33 -41.26 6.69 -21.15
N SER A 34 -41.11 7.06 -22.42
CA SER A 34 -41.33 6.17 -23.55
C SER A 34 -40.08 5.37 -23.94
N PHE A 35 -38.96 5.56 -23.25
CA PHE A 35 -37.70 4.87 -23.49
C PHE A 35 -37.18 4.24 -22.20
N ALA A 36 -36.48 3.12 -22.31
CA ALA A 36 -35.78 2.48 -21.21
C ALA A 36 -34.32 2.19 -21.59
N VAL A 37 -33.43 2.31 -20.60
CA VAL A 37 -32.08 1.74 -20.69
C VAL A 37 -32.13 0.30 -20.21
N LEU A 38 -31.44 -0.57 -20.94
CA LEU A 38 -31.20 -1.95 -20.54
C LEU A 38 -29.69 -2.16 -20.43
N ILE A 39 -29.29 -2.77 -19.32
CA ILE A 39 -27.88 -3.08 -19.04
C ILE A 39 -27.76 -4.58 -18.90
N TYR A 40 -26.85 -5.17 -19.68
CA TYR A 40 -26.58 -6.60 -19.73
C TYR A 40 -25.12 -6.89 -19.41
N GLN A 41 -24.87 -8.14 -19.03
CA GLN A 41 -23.55 -8.74 -19.09
C GLN A 41 -23.58 -9.96 -20.01
N GLY A 42 -22.57 -10.15 -20.85
CA GLY A 42 -22.48 -11.32 -21.70
C GLY A 42 -21.25 -11.31 -22.60
N GLN A 43 -21.27 -12.14 -23.64
CA GLN A 43 -20.21 -12.20 -24.65
C GLN A 43 -20.79 -11.86 -26.03
N ILE A 44 -20.03 -11.13 -26.85
CA ILE A 44 -20.41 -10.92 -28.25
C ILE A 44 -20.39 -12.27 -28.96
N ASN A 45 -21.49 -12.62 -29.61
CA ASN A 45 -21.54 -13.74 -30.53
C ASN A 45 -20.93 -13.31 -31.87
N SER A 46 -19.79 -13.91 -32.22
CA SER A 46 -19.07 -13.63 -33.47
C SER A 46 -19.85 -14.00 -34.73
N GLU A 47 -20.85 -14.89 -34.64
CA GLU A 47 -21.58 -15.40 -35.80
C GLU A 47 -22.76 -14.51 -36.22
N ASN A 48 -23.39 -13.81 -35.27
CA ASN A 48 -24.60 -13.02 -35.54
C ASN A 48 -24.63 -11.65 -34.88
N SER A 49 -23.50 -11.20 -34.31
CA SER A 49 -23.36 -9.92 -33.60
C SER A 49 -24.34 -9.74 -32.42
N GLY A 50 -25.03 -10.80 -31.99
CA GLY A 50 -25.87 -10.83 -30.80
C GLY A 50 -25.08 -11.09 -29.52
N LEU A 51 -25.78 -11.25 -28.39
CA LEU A 51 -25.15 -11.60 -27.12
C LEU A 51 -25.34 -13.09 -26.80
N LYS A 52 -24.24 -13.77 -26.46
CA LYS A 52 -24.23 -15.13 -25.91
C LYS A 52 -24.17 -15.06 -24.39
N ASN A 53 -24.90 -15.95 -23.72
CA ASN A 53 -24.98 -16.05 -22.25
C ASN A 53 -25.35 -14.70 -21.59
N ALA A 54 -26.21 -13.92 -22.25
CA ALA A 54 -26.57 -12.59 -21.81
C ALA A 54 -27.46 -12.63 -20.55
N GLN A 55 -27.00 -11.99 -19.48
CA GLN A 55 -27.78 -11.77 -18.28
C GLN A 55 -28.14 -10.28 -18.18
N ARG A 56 -29.42 -9.97 -17.99
CA ARG A 56 -29.84 -8.59 -17.74
C ARG A 56 -29.52 -8.22 -16.29
N LEU A 57 -28.73 -7.16 -16.12
CA LEU A 57 -28.35 -6.62 -14.82
C LEU A 57 -29.31 -5.54 -14.32
N GLY A 58 -29.92 -4.79 -15.25
CA GLY A 58 -30.85 -3.72 -14.93
C GLY A 58 -31.70 -3.31 -16.12
N ALA A 59 -32.88 -2.78 -15.82
CA ALA A 59 -33.80 -2.19 -16.78
C ALA A 59 -34.50 -1.01 -16.11
N GLU A 60 -34.31 0.19 -16.64
CA GLU A 60 -34.83 1.41 -16.03
C GLU A 60 -35.45 2.29 -17.11
N VAL A 61 -36.65 2.78 -16.85
CA VAL A 61 -37.30 3.76 -17.72
C VAL A 61 -36.60 5.10 -17.56
N PHE A 62 -36.40 5.85 -18.65
CA PHE A 62 -35.74 7.14 -18.55
C PHE A 62 -36.56 8.11 -17.71
N PRO A 63 -35.94 8.71 -16.68
CA PRO A 63 -36.57 9.78 -15.94
C PRO A 63 -36.68 11.04 -16.81
N PRO A 64 -37.57 11.97 -16.45
CA PRO A 64 -37.87 13.16 -17.24
C PRO A 64 -36.79 14.26 -17.12
N VAL A 65 -35.53 13.92 -17.35
CA VAL A 65 -34.34 14.77 -17.20
C VAL A 65 -33.48 14.76 -18.47
N ASN A 66 -32.61 15.75 -18.65
CA ASN A 66 -31.72 15.82 -19.82
C ASN A 66 -30.48 14.93 -19.68
N LYS A 67 -30.16 14.53 -18.45
CA LYS A 67 -29.00 13.70 -18.10
C LYS A 67 -29.36 12.79 -16.96
N PHE A 68 -28.95 11.54 -17.05
CA PHE A 68 -29.11 10.58 -15.96
C PHE A 68 -27.90 9.64 -15.89
N TYR A 69 -27.55 9.23 -14.67
CA TYR A 69 -26.36 8.42 -14.41
C TYR A 69 -26.75 7.04 -13.90
N TYR A 70 -26.29 5.99 -14.57
CA TYR A 70 -26.44 4.61 -14.13
C TYR A 70 -25.13 4.11 -13.54
N GLN A 71 -25.12 3.86 -12.24
CA GLN A 71 -23.96 3.33 -11.54
C GLN A 71 -24.06 1.81 -11.44
N ILE A 72 -23.08 1.13 -12.02
CA ILE A 72 -22.96 -0.32 -12.02
C ILE A 72 -21.89 -0.69 -10.98
N PRO A 73 -22.26 -1.27 -9.81
CA PRO A 73 -21.29 -1.70 -8.83
C PRO A 73 -20.48 -2.88 -9.37
N LEU A 74 -19.16 -2.85 -9.22
CA LEU A 74 -18.26 -3.94 -9.62
C LEU A 74 -17.74 -4.75 -8.43
N VAL A 75 -18.04 -4.29 -7.22
CA VAL A 75 -17.75 -5.00 -5.97
C VAL A 75 -19.01 -5.05 -5.11
N PRO A 76 -19.21 -6.12 -4.32
CA PRO A 76 -20.25 -6.16 -3.31
C PRO A 76 -20.09 -5.01 -2.31
N GLN A 77 -21.20 -4.47 -1.80
CA GLN A 77 -21.21 -3.42 -0.78
C GLN A 77 -20.33 -2.21 -1.15
N SER A 78 -20.34 -1.81 -2.43
CA SER A 78 -19.52 -0.72 -2.98
C SER A 78 -19.73 0.65 -2.32
N GLY A 79 -20.79 0.83 -1.54
CA GLY A 79 -21.14 2.10 -0.90
C GLY A 79 -21.64 3.16 -1.88
N LEU A 80 -21.90 2.79 -3.14
CA LEU A 80 -22.51 3.67 -4.14
C LEU A 80 -23.94 4.05 -3.70
N LYS A 81 -24.31 5.30 -3.94
CA LYS A 81 -25.57 5.88 -3.44
C LYS A 81 -26.43 6.37 -4.59
N MET A 82 -27.73 6.07 -4.51
CA MET A 82 -28.74 6.63 -5.39
C MET A 82 -28.90 8.13 -5.16
N GLY A 83 -29.46 8.83 -6.14
CA GLY A 83 -29.76 10.25 -6.07
C GLY A 83 -30.83 10.67 -7.07
N PRO A 84 -31.24 11.95 -7.09
CA PRO A 84 -32.31 12.43 -7.96
C PRO A 84 -32.03 12.23 -9.45
N ASP A 85 -30.76 12.25 -9.84
CA ASP A 85 -30.26 12.14 -11.20
C ASP A 85 -29.45 10.86 -11.45
N LYS A 86 -29.45 9.92 -10.49
CA LYS A 86 -28.67 8.69 -10.59
C LYS A 86 -29.32 7.46 -9.96
N ALA A 87 -29.22 6.34 -10.66
CA ALA A 87 -29.61 5.02 -10.15
C ALA A 87 -28.37 4.16 -9.91
N VAL A 88 -28.45 3.28 -8.90
CA VAL A 88 -27.44 2.26 -8.64
C VAL A 88 -28.07 0.91 -8.96
N LEU A 89 -27.44 0.14 -9.84
CA LEU A 89 -27.93 -1.20 -10.18
C LEU A 89 -27.73 -2.12 -8.97
N ALA A 90 -28.74 -2.94 -8.68
CA ALA A 90 -28.68 -3.89 -7.57
C ALA A 90 -27.73 -5.07 -7.85
N ALA A 91 -27.62 -5.50 -9.11
CA ALA A 91 -26.80 -6.63 -9.51
C ALA A 91 -25.33 -6.22 -9.67
N VAL A 92 -24.42 -7.01 -9.09
CA VAL A 92 -22.97 -6.91 -9.31
C VAL A 92 -22.59 -7.87 -10.45
N PRO A 93 -21.97 -7.40 -11.55
CA PRO A 93 -21.54 -8.27 -12.65
C PRO A 93 -20.51 -9.30 -12.20
N HIS A 94 -20.58 -10.51 -12.77
CA HIS A 94 -19.58 -11.55 -12.54
C HIS A 94 -18.40 -11.36 -13.48
N LYS A 95 -17.18 -11.21 -12.96
CA LYS A 95 -15.97 -10.92 -13.77
C LYS A 95 -15.74 -11.88 -14.94
N THR A 96 -16.12 -13.15 -14.80
CA THR A 96 -15.91 -14.20 -15.81
C THR A 96 -17.03 -14.31 -16.85
N SER A 97 -18.15 -13.61 -16.65
CA SER A 97 -19.33 -13.70 -17.51
C SER A 97 -19.28 -12.81 -18.75
N GLY A 98 -18.18 -12.09 -18.95
CA GLY A 98 -17.93 -11.24 -20.11
C GLY A 98 -18.14 -9.75 -19.85
N ASP A 99 -18.28 -9.00 -20.95
CA ASP A 99 -18.36 -7.54 -20.96
C ASP A 99 -19.75 -7.03 -20.59
N LEU A 100 -19.82 -5.74 -20.27
CA LEU A 100 -21.07 -5.03 -20.02
C LEU A 100 -21.62 -4.48 -21.34
N PHE A 101 -22.94 -4.44 -21.48
CA PHE A 101 -23.60 -3.88 -22.65
C PHE A 101 -24.73 -2.96 -22.23
N VAL A 102 -24.83 -1.82 -22.92
CA VAL A 102 -25.88 -0.84 -22.70
C VAL A 102 -26.65 -0.65 -23.99
N THR A 103 -27.96 -0.69 -23.93
CA THR A 103 -28.83 -0.33 -25.05
C THR A 103 -30.02 0.47 -24.55
N ILE A 104 -30.59 1.25 -25.45
CA ILE A 104 -31.77 2.07 -25.19
C ILE A 104 -32.87 1.54 -26.09
N ILE A 105 -34.03 1.23 -25.52
CA ILE A 105 -35.17 0.73 -26.28
C ILE A 105 -36.41 1.61 -26.09
N PRO A 106 -37.27 1.71 -27.11
CA PRO A 106 -38.59 2.30 -26.96
C PRO A 106 -39.48 1.30 -26.22
N MET A 107 -40.24 1.81 -25.26
CA MET A 107 -41.18 1.04 -24.45
C MET A 107 -42.63 1.27 -24.87
N ASP A 108 -42.90 2.36 -25.59
CA ASP A 108 -44.25 2.73 -26.01
C ASP A 108 -44.47 2.49 -27.51
N LYS A 109 -45.55 1.79 -27.84
CA LYS A 109 -45.98 1.49 -29.21
C LYS A 109 -46.65 2.68 -29.89
N SER A 110 -46.98 3.74 -29.15
CA SER A 110 -47.54 4.99 -29.66
C SER A 110 -46.49 5.92 -30.28
N LEU A 111 -45.21 5.57 -30.14
CA LEU A 111 -44.11 6.35 -30.68
C LEU A 111 -44.16 6.39 -32.23
N PRO A 112 -43.90 7.56 -32.84
CA PRO A 112 -43.73 7.66 -34.29
C PRO A 112 -42.64 6.70 -34.80
N GLU A 113 -42.78 6.20 -36.03
CA GLU A 113 -41.76 5.34 -36.67
C GLU A 113 -40.38 6.02 -36.74
N ARG A 114 -40.37 7.35 -36.80
CA ARG A 114 -39.15 8.16 -36.73
C ARG A 114 -39.35 9.27 -35.72
N ILE A 115 -38.55 9.26 -34.67
CA ILE A 115 -38.50 10.32 -33.68
C ILE A 115 -37.22 11.11 -33.95
N PRO A 116 -37.32 12.38 -34.36
CA PRO A 116 -36.14 13.22 -34.55
C PRO A 116 -35.26 13.22 -33.30
N GLY A 117 -33.97 12.96 -33.48
CA GLY A 117 -33.00 12.97 -32.39
C GLY A 117 -32.92 11.67 -31.57
N ALA A 118 -33.71 10.64 -31.86
CA ALA A 118 -33.58 9.34 -31.19
C ALA A 118 -32.23 8.66 -31.47
N GLU A 119 -31.58 9.01 -32.58
CA GLU A 119 -30.23 8.61 -32.95
C GLU A 119 -29.12 9.39 -32.22
N LEU A 120 -29.47 10.42 -31.44
CA LEU A 120 -28.50 11.37 -30.85
C LEU A 120 -28.22 11.14 -29.35
N PHE A 121 -28.69 10.02 -28.77
CA PHE A 121 -28.30 9.67 -27.40
C PHE A 121 -26.78 9.61 -27.27
N GLN A 122 -26.23 10.29 -26.26
CA GLN A 122 -24.79 10.24 -25.98
C GLN A 122 -24.56 9.46 -24.70
N LEU A 123 -23.66 8.48 -24.78
CA LEU A 123 -23.19 7.72 -23.62
C LEU A 123 -21.78 8.16 -23.27
N LYS A 124 -21.55 8.48 -22.01
CA LYS A 124 -20.21 8.72 -21.47
C LYS A 124 -19.97 7.77 -20.31
N ILE A 125 -18.85 7.06 -20.36
CA ILE A 125 -18.52 6.02 -19.37
C ILE A 125 -17.34 6.48 -18.53
N GLN A 126 -17.49 6.37 -17.21
CA GLN A 126 -16.46 6.76 -16.25
C GLN A 126 -16.26 5.67 -15.19
N ARG A 127 -15.03 5.51 -14.70
CA ARG A 127 -14.74 4.62 -13.58
C ARG A 127 -15.10 5.32 -12.27
N ILE A 128 -15.72 4.59 -11.34
CA ILE A 128 -15.96 5.07 -9.98
C ILE A 128 -14.90 4.46 -9.07
N LEU A 129 -14.01 5.30 -8.57
CA LEU A 129 -12.93 4.89 -7.67
C LEU A 129 -13.35 5.04 -6.21
N GLY A 130 -12.87 4.15 -5.36
CA GLY A 130 -13.00 4.21 -3.91
C GLY A 130 -12.32 5.44 -3.33
N PRO A 131 -12.59 5.75 -2.05
CA PRO A 131 -12.02 6.91 -1.40
C PRO A 131 -10.55 6.70 -1.02
N GLN A 132 -9.97 5.52 -1.25
CA GLN A 132 -8.62 5.14 -0.81
C GLN A 132 -7.59 5.30 -1.93
N GLY A 133 -6.34 5.53 -1.54
CA GLY A 133 -5.16 5.19 -2.33
C GLY A 133 -4.43 4.02 -1.70
N GLY A 134 -3.25 3.71 -2.20
CA GLY A 134 -2.43 2.65 -1.61
C GLY A 134 -0.95 2.96 -1.56
N LEU A 135 -0.27 2.23 -0.68
CA LEU A 135 1.17 2.31 -0.47
C LEU A 135 1.77 0.91 -0.44
N GLU A 136 2.80 0.70 -1.26
CA GLU A 136 3.63 -0.49 -1.25
C GLU A 136 5.09 -0.15 -1.00
N PHE A 137 5.76 -1.02 -0.25
CA PHE A 137 7.17 -0.87 0.09
C PHE A 137 8.02 -1.83 -0.74
N LYS A 138 9.17 -1.33 -1.20
CA LYS A 138 10.20 -2.12 -1.88
C LYS A 138 11.50 -1.98 -1.10
N PHE A 139 11.85 -3.02 -0.35
CA PHE A 139 13.04 -3.03 0.48
C PHE A 139 14.26 -3.56 -0.28
N LYS A 140 15.39 -2.86 -0.14
CA LYS A 140 16.73 -3.28 -0.56
C LYS A 140 17.61 -3.44 0.66
N GLU A 141 18.58 -4.37 0.59
CA GLU A 141 19.56 -4.63 1.66
C GLU A 141 18.91 -5.07 3.00
N LEU A 142 17.69 -5.61 2.93
CA LEU A 142 16.97 -6.17 4.07
C LEU A 142 17.28 -7.67 4.19
N SER A 143 17.86 -8.07 5.32
CA SER A 143 18.11 -9.49 5.62
C SER A 143 16.79 -10.27 5.70
N PRO A 144 16.69 -11.48 5.12
CA PRO A 144 15.44 -12.26 5.07
C PRO A 144 14.83 -12.58 6.44
N GLU A 145 15.66 -12.68 7.46
CA GLU A 145 15.27 -12.95 8.85
C GLU A 145 14.73 -11.73 9.60
N PHE A 146 14.79 -10.54 8.99
CA PHE A 146 14.33 -9.31 9.62
C PHE A 146 13.05 -8.75 8.98
N ALA A 147 12.06 -8.46 9.83
CA ALA A 147 10.81 -7.82 9.44
C ALA A 147 10.79 -6.35 9.92
N PRO A 148 10.86 -5.36 9.01
CA PRO A 148 10.88 -3.96 9.41
C PRO A 148 9.54 -3.54 10.02
N GLN A 149 9.62 -2.74 11.08
CA GLN A 149 8.46 -2.08 11.67
C GLN A 149 8.23 -0.74 10.97
N ILE A 150 7.05 -0.58 10.38
CA ILE A 150 6.66 0.63 9.66
C ILE A 150 5.51 1.28 10.41
N ARG A 151 5.66 2.56 10.74
CA ARG A 151 4.65 3.34 11.47
C ARG A 151 4.35 4.66 10.80
N ILE A 152 3.08 5.04 10.79
CA ILE A 152 2.65 6.42 10.57
C ILE A 152 2.90 7.18 11.87
N GLN A 153 3.74 8.21 11.85
CA GLN A 153 4.19 8.89 13.07
C GLN A 153 3.07 9.63 13.80
N THR A 154 2.17 10.27 13.06
CA THR A 154 1.06 11.07 13.59
C THR A 154 0.00 10.21 14.27
N GLU A 155 -0.34 9.06 13.67
CA GLU A 155 -1.43 8.19 14.13
C GLU A 155 -0.93 6.97 14.92
N LYS A 156 0.39 6.75 14.97
CA LYS A 156 1.03 5.54 15.51
C LYS A 156 0.46 4.24 14.95
N ALA A 157 -0.15 4.29 13.77
CA ALA A 157 -0.69 3.13 13.07
C ALA A 157 0.47 2.33 12.43
N ASN A 158 0.41 1.00 12.52
CA ASN A 158 1.39 0.13 11.88
C ASN A 158 0.96 -0.19 10.45
N LEU A 159 1.93 -0.27 9.53
CA LEU A 159 1.73 -0.69 8.15
C LEU A 159 2.39 -2.04 7.88
N ASN A 160 1.86 -2.76 6.90
CA ASN A 160 2.44 -4.02 6.44
C ASN A 160 3.66 -3.74 5.56
N ALA A 161 4.76 -4.43 5.85
CA ALA A 161 6.00 -4.34 5.05
C ALA A 161 5.91 -5.05 3.69
N LYS A 162 4.90 -5.90 3.48
CA LYS A 162 4.66 -6.62 2.24
C LYS A 162 3.22 -6.41 1.80
N GLY A 163 3.01 -6.29 0.49
CA GLY A 163 1.70 -6.08 -0.11
C GLY A 163 1.17 -4.65 0.03
N LEU A 164 -0.06 -4.46 -0.43
CA LEU A 164 -0.73 -3.17 -0.53
C LEU A 164 -1.31 -2.72 0.81
N ASN A 165 -0.93 -1.53 1.25
CA ASN A 165 -1.58 -0.84 2.36
C ASN A 165 -2.59 0.17 1.81
N LEU A 166 -3.88 -0.02 2.06
CA LEU A 166 -4.93 0.92 1.66
C LEU A 166 -5.04 2.05 2.68
N LEU A 167 -4.91 3.29 2.22
CA LEU A 167 -4.88 4.49 3.06
C LEU A 167 -5.80 5.57 2.49
N ALA A 168 -6.26 6.47 3.35
CA ALA A 168 -6.93 7.68 2.89
C ALA A 168 -5.94 8.56 2.09
N PRO A 169 -6.41 9.34 1.10
CA PRO A 169 -5.57 10.31 0.41
C PRO A 169 -5.04 11.35 1.39
N GLY A 170 -3.75 11.65 1.30
CA GLY A 170 -3.08 12.54 2.26
C GLY A 170 -1.56 12.44 2.20
N ILE A 171 -0.89 13.21 3.04
CA ILE A 171 0.57 13.16 3.21
C ILE A 171 0.86 12.51 4.56
N TYR A 172 1.68 11.46 4.54
CA TYR A 172 2.02 10.69 5.73
C TYR A 172 3.51 10.82 6.04
N ASP A 173 3.80 11.05 7.32
CA ASP A 173 5.15 10.91 7.90
C ASP A 173 5.31 9.47 8.39
N LEU A 174 6.23 8.74 7.75
CA LEU A 174 6.50 7.34 8.04
C LEU A 174 7.83 7.22 8.79
N SER A 175 7.89 6.28 9.74
CA SER A 175 9.11 5.83 10.40
C SER A 175 9.27 4.33 10.15
N ILE A 176 10.39 3.94 9.57
CA ILE A 176 10.77 2.55 9.32
C ILE A 176 11.94 2.21 10.23
N SER A 177 11.80 1.15 11.02
CA SER A 177 12.77 0.81 12.07
C SER A 177 12.88 -0.68 12.32
N GLY A 178 13.96 -1.06 13.00
CA GLY A 178 14.14 -2.37 13.63
C GLY A 178 15.35 -3.15 13.09
N GLY A 179 15.67 -4.25 13.79
CA GLY A 179 16.81 -5.10 13.46
C GLY A 179 18.13 -4.35 13.68
N PRO A 180 19.19 -4.69 12.93
CA PRO A 180 20.46 -3.98 13.00
C PRO A 180 20.46 -2.65 12.24
N TYR A 181 19.31 -2.16 11.76
CA TYR A 181 19.23 -1.02 10.84
C TYR A 181 18.90 0.31 11.51
N ARG A 182 19.35 1.40 10.88
CA ARG A 182 19.05 2.77 11.29
C ARG A 182 17.57 3.03 11.05
N THR A 183 16.96 3.78 11.98
CA THR A 183 15.60 4.28 11.76
C THR A 183 15.63 5.33 10.65
N GLN A 184 14.72 5.18 9.68
CA GLN A 184 14.60 6.07 8.53
C GLN A 184 13.21 6.66 8.48
N ASN A 185 13.13 7.95 8.16
CA ASN A 185 11.89 8.70 8.10
C ASN A 185 11.61 9.14 6.67
N PHE A 186 10.35 9.02 6.24
CA PHE A 186 9.91 9.36 4.89
C PHE A 186 8.62 10.18 4.92
N LYS A 187 8.48 11.13 4.00
CA LYS A 187 7.18 11.72 3.67
C LYS A 187 6.66 11.09 2.39
N VAL A 188 5.43 10.60 2.41
CA VAL A 188 4.79 9.99 1.23
C VAL A 188 3.43 10.63 1.00
N ALA A 189 3.15 11.00 -0.25
CA ALA A 189 1.84 11.46 -0.67
C ALA A 189 1.03 10.29 -1.25
N ILE A 190 -0.17 10.08 -0.72
CA ILE A 190 -1.11 9.07 -1.19
C ILE A 190 -2.21 9.78 -1.96
N ALA A 191 -2.36 9.44 -3.24
CA ALA A 191 -3.41 9.94 -4.11
C ALA A 191 -4.55 8.93 -4.20
N ARG A 192 -5.79 9.43 -4.35
CA ARG A 192 -6.98 8.60 -4.51
C ARG A 192 -6.86 7.71 -5.75
N GLY A 193 -7.11 6.42 -5.57
CA GLY A 193 -7.14 5.45 -6.67
C GLY A 193 -5.77 5.15 -7.30
N GLN A 194 -4.68 5.52 -6.63
CA GLN A 194 -3.32 5.28 -7.10
C GLN A 194 -2.50 4.57 -6.02
N THR A 195 -1.56 3.73 -6.47
CA THR A 195 -0.56 3.11 -5.60
C THR A 195 0.72 3.92 -5.64
N ALA A 196 1.15 4.44 -4.50
CA ALA A 196 2.50 4.95 -4.32
C ALA A 196 3.45 3.80 -4.00
N TYR A 197 4.66 3.84 -4.57
CA TYR A 197 5.72 2.88 -4.28
C TYR A 197 6.85 3.60 -3.55
N LEU A 198 7.23 3.10 -2.37
CA LEU A 198 8.36 3.61 -1.62
C LEU A 198 9.51 2.61 -1.68
N ASP A 199 10.56 2.97 -2.42
CA ASP A 199 11.83 2.24 -2.41
C ASP A 199 12.64 2.62 -1.16
N VAL A 200 12.95 1.63 -0.34
CA VAL A 200 13.65 1.80 0.94
C VAL A 200 14.94 0.98 0.90
N THR A 201 16.08 1.64 1.03
CA THR A 201 17.38 0.95 1.19
C THR A 201 17.71 0.91 2.67
N MET A 202 17.84 -0.28 3.25
CA MET A 202 18.08 -0.46 4.67
C MET A 202 19.54 -0.19 4.99
N VAL A 203 19.81 0.80 5.84
CA VAL A 203 21.18 1.17 6.23
C VAL A 203 21.50 0.57 7.59
N GLU A 204 22.52 -0.28 7.66
CA GLU A 204 22.96 -0.85 8.93
C GLU A 204 23.43 0.23 9.91
N ALA A 205 23.12 0.00 11.17
CA ALA A 205 23.37 0.91 12.25
C ALA A 205 24.61 0.44 13.01
N LYS A 206 25.76 1.03 12.69
CA LYS A 206 27.04 0.70 13.34
C LYS A 206 27.08 1.14 14.81
N ALA A 207 27.74 0.34 15.64
CA ALA A 207 28.05 0.63 17.03
C ALA A 207 29.42 1.31 17.16
N LEU A 208 29.53 2.28 18.07
CA LEU A 208 30.78 2.92 18.44
C LEU A 208 31.27 2.33 19.76
N VAL A 209 32.36 1.58 19.75
CA VAL A 209 32.92 0.93 20.94
C VAL A 209 34.16 1.68 21.40
N ARG A 210 34.12 2.23 22.62
CA ARG A 210 35.28 2.78 23.31
C ARG A 210 35.85 1.71 24.23
N LEU A 211 37.17 1.54 24.17
CA LEU A 211 37.90 0.60 25.02
C LEU A 211 38.62 1.37 26.11
N GLU A 212 38.54 0.88 27.34
CA GLU A 212 39.25 1.47 28.48
C GLU A 212 39.95 0.38 29.28
N ALA A 213 41.23 0.56 29.55
CA ALA A 213 42.01 -0.36 30.35
C ALA A 213 43.22 0.36 30.98
N PRO A 214 43.87 -0.24 31.98
CA PRO A 214 45.13 0.27 32.51
C PRO A 214 46.23 0.31 31.44
N SER A 215 47.18 1.22 31.61
CA SER A 215 48.34 1.34 30.71
C SER A 215 49.10 0.02 30.62
N GLY A 216 49.60 -0.31 29.41
CA GLY A 216 50.30 -1.57 29.15
C GLY A 216 49.40 -2.77 28.87
N THR A 217 48.07 -2.59 28.81
CA THR A 217 47.14 -3.64 28.41
C THR A 217 47.14 -3.84 26.88
N GLY A 218 47.29 -5.09 26.43
CA GLY A 218 46.99 -5.48 25.05
C GLY A 218 45.49 -5.77 24.91
N ILE A 219 44.82 -5.20 23.91
CA ILE A 219 43.39 -5.45 23.66
C ILE A 219 43.21 -6.04 22.26
N PHE A 220 42.45 -7.13 22.17
CA PHE A 220 42.15 -7.84 20.93
C PHE A 220 40.64 -7.97 20.77
N ILE A 221 40.14 -7.74 19.55
CA ILE A 221 38.75 -8.02 19.18
C ILE A 221 38.78 -9.10 18.09
N ASP A 222 38.13 -10.23 18.33
CA ASP A 222 38.15 -11.43 17.47
C ASP A 222 39.57 -11.87 17.09
N GLY A 223 40.49 -11.75 18.05
CA GLY A 223 41.91 -12.10 17.88
C GLY A 223 42.76 -11.05 17.15
N LYS A 224 42.17 -9.94 16.68
CA LYS A 224 42.91 -8.83 16.07
C LYS A 224 43.27 -7.78 17.11
N GLU A 225 44.56 -7.47 17.22
CA GLU A 225 45.04 -6.43 18.13
C GLU A 225 44.53 -5.04 17.71
N ILE A 226 44.05 -4.28 18.68
CA ILE A 226 43.66 -2.88 18.51
C ILE A 226 44.77 -2.03 19.11
N SER A 227 45.66 -1.48 18.29
CA SER A 227 46.86 -0.78 18.79
C SER A 227 46.61 0.66 19.25
N ASP A 228 45.52 1.30 18.80
CA ASP A 228 45.20 2.71 19.06
C ASP A 228 44.13 2.93 20.14
N TRP A 229 43.77 1.88 20.89
CA TRP A 229 42.74 1.94 21.95
C TRP A 229 43.03 3.01 23.01
N SER A 230 44.30 3.19 23.36
CA SER A 230 44.76 4.12 24.40
C SER A 230 44.57 5.59 24.03
N THR A 231 44.25 5.90 22.78
CA THR A 231 43.92 7.27 22.32
C THR A 231 42.53 7.73 22.77
N GLY A 232 41.71 6.82 23.32
CA GLY A 232 40.33 7.10 23.73
C GLY A 232 39.35 7.23 22.55
N LYS A 233 39.79 6.97 21.32
CA LYS A 233 38.94 6.94 20.14
C LYS A 233 38.02 5.71 20.16
N SER A 234 36.78 5.91 19.71
CA SER A 234 35.85 4.81 19.50
C SER A 234 36.13 4.09 18.18
N ILE A 235 35.98 2.77 18.21
CA ILE A 235 36.05 1.88 17.06
C ILE A 235 34.65 1.70 16.51
N VAL A 236 34.52 1.68 15.20
CA VAL A 236 33.23 1.39 14.55
C VAL A 236 33.12 -0.12 14.34
N LEU A 237 32.15 -0.74 15.00
CA LEU A 237 31.80 -2.15 14.81
C LEU A 237 30.39 -2.26 14.23
N GLU A 238 30.14 -3.34 13.49
CA GLU A 238 28.80 -3.68 13.03
C GLU A 238 28.01 -4.30 14.20
N ASN A 239 26.71 -4.50 14.00
CA ASN A 239 25.92 -5.19 15.02
C ASN A 239 26.23 -6.69 14.95
N GLY A 240 26.53 -7.31 16.08
CA GLY A 240 26.95 -8.70 16.14
C GLY A 240 27.60 -9.08 17.46
N GLU A 241 28.03 -10.33 17.55
CA GLU A 241 28.82 -10.86 18.66
C GLU A 241 30.31 -10.69 18.39
N TYR A 242 31.03 -10.18 19.40
CA TYR A 242 32.48 -9.97 19.33
C TYR A 242 33.18 -10.54 20.57
N SER A 243 34.32 -11.20 20.38
CA SER A 243 35.19 -11.67 21.45
C SER A 243 36.22 -10.61 21.78
N VAL A 244 36.11 -9.98 22.95
CA VAL A 244 37.06 -8.99 23.45
C VAL A 244 38.01 -9.64 24.44
N GLN A 245 39.30 -9.59 24.16
CA GLN A 245 40.36 -10.11 25.02
C GLN A 245 41.26 -8.98 25.52
N PHE A 246 41.45 -8.92 26.83
CA PHE A 246 42.43 -8.07 27.50
C PHE A 246 43.61 -8.91 27.97
N VAL A 247 44.82 -8.42 27.75
CA VAL A 247 46.09 -9.07 28.14
C VAL A 247 46.90 -8.12 29.01
N VAL A 248 47.15 -8.49 30.26
CA VAL A 248 47.94 -7.70 31.23
C VAL A 248 49.05 -8.60 31.79
N GLY A 249 50.28 -8.39 31.34
CA GLY A 249 51.38 -9.33 31.64
C GLY A 249 51.03 -10.74 31.15
N ASP A 250 51.06 -11.72 32.07
CA ASP A 250 50.72 -13.12 31.76
C ASP A 250 49.23 -13.44 31.86
N TYR A 251 48.41 -12.48 32.31
CA TYR A 251 46.97 -12.67 32.49
C TYR A 251 46.20 -12.36 31.21
N LYS A 252 45.23 -13.22 30.89
CA LYS A 252 44.29 -13.04 29.77
C LYS A 252 42.86 -13.13 30.26
N ILE A 253 42.06 -12.12 29.93
CA ILE A 253 40.62 -12.07 30.23
C ILE A 253 39.87 -11.93 28.92
N THR A 254 38.97 -12.87 28.62
CA THR A 254 38.13 -12.83 27.42
C THR A 254 36.65 -12.67 27.80
N ARG A 255 35.94 -11.78 27.11
CA ARG A 255 34.49 -11.58 27.23
C ARG A 255 33.85 -11.50 25.85
N ILE A 256 32.69 -12.11 25.71
CA ILE A 256 31.84 -11.94 24.52
C ILE A 256 30.94 -10.73 24.78
N ILE A 257 30.86 -9.82 23.82
CA ILE A 257 29.94 -8.68 23.82
C ILE A 257 28.97 -8.82 22.65
N GLU A 258 27.71 -8.48 22.89
CA GLU A 258 26.66 -8.45 21.87
C GLU A 258 26.28 -7.00 21.55
N LEU A 259 26.57 -6.56 20.33
CA LEU A 259 26.20 -5.24 19.82
C LEU A 259 24.87 -5.36 19.09
N ASN A 260 23.77 -5.42 19.85
CA ASN A 260 22.42 -5.65 19.30
C ASN A 260 21.69 -4.36 18.88
N LYS A 261 22.29 -3.18 19.12
CA LYS A 261 21.70 -1.88 18.80
C LYS A 261 22.78 -0.89 18.37
N PRO A 262 22.46 0.05 17.47
CA PRO A 262 23.32 1.21 17.27
C PRO A 262 23.44 2.03 18.55
N GLY A 263 24.65 2.50 18.83
CA GLY A 263 24.90 3.32 20.00
C GLY A 263 26.38 3.42 20.33
N SER A 264 26.67 4.09 21.44
CA SER A 264 28.00 4.15 22.02
C SER A 264 28.10 3.17 23.17
N TYR A 265 29.10 2.30 23.11
CA TYR A 265 29.41 1.29 24.10
C TYR A 265 30.77 1.60 24.71
N ILE A 266 30.93 1.32 26.00
CA ILE A 266 32.21 1.38 26.67
C ILE A 266 32.50 -0.03 27.21
N VAL A 267 33.64 -0.59 26.83
CA VAL A 267 34.13 -1.86 27.37
C VAL A 267 35.39 -1.55 28.17
N SER A 268 35.27 -1.68 29.48
CA SER A 268 36.33 -1.28 30.41
C SER A 268 36.85 -2.48 31.20
N LEU A 269 38.17 -2.60 31.30
CA LEU A 269 38.84 -3.43 32.30
C LEU A 269 39.20 -2.55 33.50
N PHE A 270 38.67 -2.91 34.68
CA PHE A 270 39.06 -2.29 35.95
C PHE A 270 39.82 -3.31 36.79
N MET A 271 40.94 -2.89 37.37
CA MET A 271 41.71 -3.68 38.33
C MET A 271 41.65 -2.99 39.69
N GLU A 272 41.25 -3.72 40.73
CA GLU A 272 41.21 -3.24 42.10
C GLU A 272 42.32 -3.92 42.92
N ILE A 273 43.05 -3.14 43.71
CA ILE A 273 44.09 -3.65 44.61
C ILE A 273 43.55 -3.56 46.04
N GLN A 274 43.43 -4.71 46.71
CA GLN A 274 43.06 -4.76 48.12
C GLN A 274 44.30 -5.01 48.97
N VAL A 275 44.58 -4.10 49.91
CA VAL A 275 45.63 -4.27 50.92
C VAL A 275 44.95 -4.64 52.24
N LYS A 276 45.41 -5.73 52.87
CA LYS A 276 44.99 -6.15 54.22
C LYS A 276 46.22 -6.24 55.11
N GLU A 277 46.12 -5.66 56.30
CA GLU A 277 47.12 -5.84 57.34
C GLU A 277 47.02 -7.27 57.87
N LYS A 278 48.18 -7.94 58.02
CA LYS A 278 48.27 -9.30 58.55
C LYS A 278 48.61 -9.18 60.03
N GLU A 279 47.64 -9.45 60.90
CA GLU A 279 47.92 -9.62 62.33
C GLU A 279 48.76 -10.89 62.52
N GLU A 280 50.03 -10.72 62.88
CA GLU A 280 50.84 -11.82 63.40
C GLU A 280 50.52 -11.96 64.90
N ASN A 281 49.83 -13.03 65.26
CA ASN A 281 49.69 -13.43 66.66
C ASN A 281 51.09 -13.84 67.18
N LEU A 282 51.68 -12.95 67.99
CA LEU A 282 52.87 -13.21 68.81
C LEU A 282 52.56 -14.19 69.94
#